data_AF-A0A920NST2-F1
#
_entry.id   AF-A0A920NST2-F1
#
_cell.length_a   1.000
_cell.length_b   1.000
_cell.length_c   1.000
_cell.angle_alpha   90.00
_cell.angle_beta   90.00
_cell.angle_gamma   90.00
#
_symmetry.space_group_name_H-M   'P 1'
#
loop_
_entity.id
_entity.type
_entity.pdbx_description
1 polymer ?
#
loop_
_entity_poly.entity_id
_entity_poly.type
_entity_poly.pdbx_seq_one_letter_code
_entity_poly.pdbx_strand_id
1 'polypeptide(L)'
;MNNSMKIWISLLVIYAGFFLWYTDMGGKLDEEEIEFFLEKLEENASVNSDDSRTQISRIKRFMEEDTGRQFLMVNNIDMNENPEDVEGAEPGESAESLLDRYMEHMYSQLIKRACHPVFAGYAIHPSMDIVGIEGAEIWDQAALMRYKSRRAFMEVVTHPNMLSKHDFKVAALEKTIAYPVETALYLSDPRFLLALILIILGLFLQNRVKQ
;
A
#
# COMPACT_ATOMS: atom_id res chain seq x y z
N MET A 1 29.00 -10.91 30.40
CA MET A 1 27.85 -11.34 29.58
C MET A 1 28.23 -12.58 28.79
N ASN A 2 27.59 -13.74 29.05
CA ASN A 2 27.84 -14.99 28.30
C ASN A 2 27.50 -14.79 26.80
N ASN A 3 28.25 -15.43 25.90
CA ASN A 3 28.05 -15.36 24.45
C ASN A 3 26.61 -15.68 24.01
N SER A 4 25.92 -16.61 24.69
CA SER A 4 24.48 -16.86 24.45
C SER A 4 23.64 -15.59 24.66
N MET A 5 23.92 -14.84 25.72
CA MET A 5 23.19 -13.60 26.03
C MET A 5 23.51 -12.49 25.02
N LYS A 6 24.75 -12.43 24.50
CA LYS A 6 25.12 -11.50 23.42
C LYS A 6 24.30 -11.76 22.15
N ILE A 7 24.18 -13.03 21.74
CA ILE A 7 23.41 -13.43 20.55
C ILE A 7 21.95 -12.96 20.68
N TRP A 8 21.28 -13.30 21.79
CA TRP A 8 19.87 -12.96 21.98
C TRP A 8 19.64 -11.45 22.06
N ILE A 9 20.53 -10.68 22.71
CA ILE A 9 20.43 -9.23 22.74
C ILE A 9 20.59 -8.64 21.34
N SER A 10 21.55 -9.10 20.54
CA SER A 10 21.73 -8.63 19.16
C SER A 10 20.49 -8.88 18.30
N LEU A 11 19.91 -10.08 18.38
CA LEU A 11 18.69 -10.43 17.64
C LEU A 11 17.49 -9.60 18.11
N LEU A 12 17.36 -9.36 19.42
CA LEU A 12 16.32 -8.50 19.98
C LEU A 12 16.44 -7.06 19.48
N VAL A 13 17.67 -6.52 19.41
CA VAL A 13 17.92 -5.16 18.89
C VAL A 13 17.52 -5.07 17.41
N ILE A 14 17.86 -6.07 16.60
CA ILE A 14 17.46 -6.13 15.18
C ILE A 14 15.93 -6.17 15.06
N TYR A 15 15.28 -7.05 15.81
CA TYR A 15 13.82 -7.16 15.80
C TYR A 15 13.15 -5.86 16.25
N ALA A 16 13.61 -5.25 17.34
CA ALA A 16 13.06 -4.00 17.86
C ALA A 16 13.21 -2.85 16.85
N GLY A 17 14.38 -2.72 16.20
CA GLY A 17 14.61 -1.73 15.15
C GLY A 17 13.65 -1.90 13.98
N PHE A 18 13.48 -3.14 13.50
CA PHE A 18 12.50 -3.45 12.47
C PHE A 18 11.07 -3.14 12.92
N PHE A 19 10.69 -3.58 14.12
CA PHE A 19 9.33 -3.42 14.65
C PHE A 19 8.94 -1.94 14.76
N LEU A 20 9.85 -1.09 15.23
CA LEU A 20 9.62 0.36 15.35
C LEU A 20 9.50 1.05 13.99
N TRP A 21 10.28 0.62 13.01
CA TRP A 21 10.16 1.13 11.64
C TRP A 21 8.85 0.66 10.96
N TYR A 22 8.50 -0.62 11.15
CA TYR A 22 7.42 -1.29 10.43
C TYR A 22 6.02 -1.04 11.03
N THR A 23 5.93 -0.89 12.35
CA THR A 23 4.68 -0.65 13.09
C THR A 23 4.46 0.84 13.25
N ASP A 24 3.22 1.30 13.04
CA ASP A 24 2.90 2.69 13.37
C ASP A 24 2.73 2.87 14.87
N MET A 25 3.45 3.85 15.40
CA MET A 25 3.40 4.23 16.81
C MET A 25 2.73 5.61 16.98
N GLY A 26 2.40 6.30 15.87
CA GLY A 26 1.78 7.62 15.87
C GLY A 26 0.27 7.62 16.16
N GLY A 27 -0.39 6.48 16.07
CA GLY A 27 -1.82 6.36 16.34
C GLY A 27 -2.69 6.94 15.21
N LYS A 28 -3.85 7.47 15.58
CA LYS A 28 -4.83 8.01 14.63
C LYS A 28 -4.38 9.37 14.09
N LEU A 29 -4.88 9.72 12.91
CA LEU A 29 -4.91 11.11 12.41
C LEU A 29 -5.63 12.03 13.41
N ASP A 30 -5.02 13.18 13.72
CA ASP A 30 -5.67 14.27 14.44
C ASP A 30 -6.34 15.28 13.48
N GLU A 31 -7.08 16.24 14.05
CA GLU A 31 -7.85 17.22 13.27
C GLU A 31 -6.94 18.11 12.39
N GLU A 32 -5.77 18.52 12.91
CA GLU A 32 -4.82 19.37 12.19
C GLU A 32 -4.23 18.63 10.98
N GLU A 33 -3.91 17.35 11.15
CA GLU A 33 -3.38 16.50 10.09
C GLU A 33 -4.43 16.19 9.03
N ILE A 34 -5.69 16.00 9.44
CA ILE A 34 -6.83 15.82 8.52
C ILE A 34 -6.98 17.07 7.65
N GLU A 35 -7.02 18.26 8.27
CA GLU A 35 -7.14 19.53 7.55
C GLU A 35 -5.98 19.72 6.57
N PHE A 36 -4.74 19.47 7.01
CA PHE A 36 -3.56 19.54 6.16
C PHE A 36 -3.67 18.64 4.91
N PHE A 37 -4.10 17.39 5.07
CA PHE A 37 -4.23 16.49 3.92
C PHE A 37 -5.41 16.84 3.01
N LEU A 38 -6.50 17.39 3.55
CA LEU A 38 -7.61 17.87 2.74
C LEU A 38 -7.19 19.06 1.86
N GLU A 39 -6.47 20.03 2.42
CA GLU A 39 -5.93 21.16 1.66
C GLU A 39 -5.04 20.65 0.52
N LYS A 40 -4.16 19.67 0.79
CA LYS A 40 -3.34 19.06 -0.25
C LYS A 40 -4.16 18.37 -1.32
N LEU A 41 -5.22 17.63 -0.96
CA LEU A 41 -6.09 17.00 -1.96
C LEU A 41 -6.84 18.02 -2.81
N GLU A 42 -7.24 19.15 -2.23
CA GLU A 42 -7.91 20.23 -2.94
C GLU A 42 -6.97 20.98 -3.89
N GLU A 43 -5.74 21.26 -3.47
CA GLU A 43 -4.68 21.78 -4.36
C GLU A 43 -4.43 20.85 -5.56
N ASN A 44 -4.57 19.55 -5.32
CA ASN A 44 -4.29 18.50 -6.28
C ASN A 44 -5.46 18.18 -7.22
N ALA A 45 -6.69 18.55 -6.84
CA ALA A 45 -7.88 18.24 -7.62
C ALA A 45 -7.98 19.16 -8.83
N SER A 46 -8.29 18.60 -10.00
CA SER A 46 -8.67 19.38 -11.17
C SER A 46 -9.88 20.24 -10.82
N VAL A 47 -9.74 21.56 -10.94
CA VAL A 47 -10.72 22.57 -10.53
C VAL A 47 -12.10 22.25 -11.13
N ASN A 48 -13.06 21.90 -10.27
CA ASN A 48 -14.51 21.81 -10.52
C ASN A 48 -15.08 20.60 -11.31
N SER A 49 -14.83 19.37 -10.86
CA SER A 49 -15.70 18.24 -11.20
C SER A 49 -16.50 17.75 -9.97
N ASP A 50 -17.76 17.34 -10.17
CA ASP A 50 -18.62 16.82 -9.09
C ASP A 50 -18.08 15.51 -8.49
N ASP A 51 -17.37 14.76 -9.32
CA ASP A 51 -16.67 13.54 -8.93
C ASP A 51 -15.53 13.83 -7.94
N SER A 52 -14.73 14.87 -8.17
CA SER A 52 -13.65 15.27 -7.25
C SER A 52 -14.16 15.60 -5.84
N ARG A 53 -15.29 16.32 -5.71
CA ARG A 53 -15.87 16.64 -4.40
C ARG A 53 -16.35 15.40 -3.66
N THR A 54 -16.98 14.48 -4.39
CA THR A 54 -17.45 13.21 -3.84
C THR A 54 -16.27 12.36 -3.37
N GLN A 55 -15.19 12.28 -4.15
CA GLN A 55 -13.97 11.58 -3.77
C GLN A 55 -13.31 12.18 -2.52
N ILE A 56 -13.14 13.51 -2.46
CA ILE A 56 -12.58 14.19 -1.28
C ILE A 56 -13.42 13.92 -0.04
N SER A 57 -14.76 13.94 -0.14
CA SER A 57 -15.63 13.63 1.01
C SER A 57 -15.47 12.19 1.52
N ARG A 58 -15.25 11.22 0.62
CA ARG A 58 -14.97 9.83 0.98
C ARG A 58 -13.61 9.69 1.65
N ILE A 59 -12.59 10.37 1.14
CA ILE A 59 -11.25 10.37 1.73
C ILE A 59 -11.27 11.06 3.11
N LYS A 60 -12.00 12.17 3.27
CA LYS A 60 -12.20 12.83 4.57
C LYS A 60 -12.74 11.86 5.60
N ARG A 61 -13.84 11.18 5.27
CA ARG A 61 -14.44 10.18 6.14
C ARG A 61 -13.47 9.04 6.45
N PHE A 62 -12.71 8.59 5.44
CA PHE A 62 -11.66 7.61 5.65
C PHE A 62 -10.56 8.12 6.59
N MET A 63 -10.24 9.40 6.64
CA MET A 63 -9.30 9.92 7.64
C MET A 63 -9.93 10.02 9.04
N GLU A 64 -11.17 10.50 9.14
CA GLU A 64 -11.91 10.65 10.40
C GLU A 64 -12.17 9.31 11.11
N GLU A 65 -12.41 8.24 10.35
CA GLU A 65 -12.66 6.90 10.90
C GLU A 65 -11.35 6.15 11.25
N ASP A 66 -10.21 6.83 11.33
CA ASP A 66 -8.92 6.20 11.59
C ASP A 66 -8.92 5.44 12.93
N THR A 67 -8.43 4.20 12.86
CA THR A 67 -8.29 3.31 14.01
C THR A 67 -6.84 3.28 14.52
N GLY A 68 -5.91 3.93 13.82
CA GLY A 68 -4.47 3.91 14.08
C GLY A 68 -3.81 2.59 13.68
N ARG A 69 -4.53 1.72 12.96
CA ARG A 69 -4.03 0.42 12.51
C ARG A 69 -3.55 0.46 11.07
N GLN A 70 -2.67 -0.48 10.74
CA GLN A 70 -2.38 -0.81 9.35
C GLN A 70 -3.65 -1.32 8.64
N PHE A 71 -3.68 -1.16 7.33
CA PHE A 71 -4.72 -1.73 6.48
C PHE A 71 -4.12 -2.26 5.18
N LEU A 72 -4.87 -3.10 4.48
CA LEU A 72 -4.56 -3.53 3.13
C LEU A 72 -5.53 -2.83 2.17
N MET A 73 -5.00 -2.21 1.13
CA MET A 73 -5.79 -1.78 -0.02
C MET A 73 -5.97 -2.99 -0.93
N VAL A 74 -7.20 -3.48 -1.04
CA VAL A 74 -7.57 -4.50 -2.02
C VAL A 74 -7.74 -3.79 -3.35
N ASN A 75 -7.17 -4.32 -4.42
CA ASN A 75 -7.30 -3.79 -5.78
C ASN A 75 -7.68 -4.93 -6.73
N ASN A 76 -8.79 -4.77 -7.42
CA ASN A 76 -9.12 -5.53 -8.64
C ASN A 76 -8.88 -4.60 -9.83
N ILE A 77 -8.19 -5.11 -10.84
CA ILE A 77 -7.60 -4.30 -11.91
C ILE A 77 -7.97 -4.93 -13.24
N ASP A 78 -8.57 -4.13 -14.12
CA ASP A 78 -8.83 -4.45 -15.52
C ASP A 78 -8.03 -3.45 -16.35
N MET A 79 -7.08 -3.94 -17.13
CA MET A 79 -6.14 -3.09 -17.86
C MET A 79 -6.80 -2.57 -19.14
N ASN A 80 -6.48 -1.34 -19.53
CA ASN A 80 -6.95 -0.80 -20.78
C ASN A 80 -6.19 -1.48 -21.94
N GLU A 81 -6.93 -2.12 -22.86
CA GLU A 81 -6.32 -2.77 -24.03
C GLU A 81 -5.69 -1.76 -25.02
N ASN A 82 -6.25 -0.55 -25.08
CA ASN A 82 -5.85 0.51 -26.01
C ASN A 82 -5.80 1.86 -25.26
N PRO A 83 -4.83 2.06 -24.34
CA PRO A 83 -4.73 3.31 -23.60
C PRO A 83 -4.46 4.48 -24.55
N GLU A 84 -5.03 5.64 -24.23
CA GLU A 84 -4.71 6.88 -24.93
C GLU A 84 -3.29 7.35 -24.60
N ASP A 85 -2.70 8.16 -25.49
CA ASP A 85 -1.41 8.78 -25.23
C ASP A 85 -1.51 9.76 -24.05
N VAL A 86 -0.61 9.63 -23.07
CA VAL A 86 -0.57 10.47 -21.86
C VAL A 86 0.70 11.33 -21.85
N GLU A 87 0.58 12.57 -21.40
CA GLU A 87 1.72 13.47 -21.25
C GLU A 87 2.81 12.84 -20.35
N GLY A 88 4.04 12.76 -20.89
CA GLY A 88 5.19 12.18 -20.20
C GLY A 88 5.40 10.66 -20.41
N ALA A 89 4.54 10.01 -21.20
CA ALA A 89 4.77 8.69 -21.78
C ALA A 89 5.11 8.81 -23.28
N GLU A 90 5.75 7.78 -23.84
CA GLU A 90 5.95 7.67 -25.28
C GLU A 90 4.64 7.28 -25.97
N PRO A 91 4.39 7.75 -27.22
CA PRO A 91 3.17 7.40 -27.95
C PRO A 91 3.02 5.88 -28.13
N GLY A 92 1.82 5.37 -27.87
CA GLY A 92 1.49 3.94 -27.99
C GLY A 92 2.08 3.04 -26.90
N GLU A 93 2.51 3.60 -25.76
CA GLU A 93 2.90 2.79 -24.59
C GLU A 93 1.75 1.88 -24.13
N SER A 94 2.09 0.66 -23.73
CA SER A 94 1.11 -0.29 -23.21
C SER A 94 0.57 0.14 -21.84
N ALA A 95 -0.61 -0.35 -21.48
CA ALA A 95 -1.18 -0.10 -20.15
C ALA A 95 -0.29 -0.59 -19.00
N GLU A 96 0.44 -1.70 -19.19
CA GLU A 96 1.42 -2.19 -18.21
C GLU A 96 2.57 -1.20 -18.04
N SER A 97 3.10 -0.65 -19.14
CA SER A 97 4.17 0.37 -19.10
C SER A 97 3.73 1.66 -18.41
N LEU A 98 2.50 2.11 -18.68
CA LEU A 98 1.91 3.28 -18.00
C LEU A 98 1.72 3.02 -16.50
N LEU A 99 1.21 1.85 -16.12
CA LEU A 99 1.07 1.49 -14.72
C LEU A 99 2.42 1.37 -14.01
N ASP A 100 3.44 0.81 -14.67
CA ASP A 100 4.80 0.74 -14.15
C ASP A 100 5.40 2.11 -13.91
N ARG A 101 5.21 3.06 -14.84
CA ARG A 101 5.61 4.46 -14.64
C ARG A 101 4.94 5.08 -13.43
N TYR A 102 3.66 4.83 -13.21
CA TYR A 102 2.97 5.25 -12.01
C TYR A 102 3.60 4.64 -10.74
N MET A 103 3.83 3.32 -10.77
CA MET A 103 4.34 2.56 -9.62
C MET A 103 5.81 2.90 -9.28
N GLU A 104 6.66 3.19 -10.26
CA GLU A 104 8.06 3.57 -10.07
C GLU A 104 8.19 4.75 -9.10
N HIS A 105 7.31 5.74 -9.23
CA HIS A 105 7.28 6.92 -8.37
C HIS A 105 6.74 6.60 -6.97
N MET A 106 5.79 5.66 -6.88
CA MET A 106 5.21 5.24 -5.61
C MET A 106 6.20 4.42 -4.77
N TYR A 107 6.99 3.52 -5.36
CA TYR A 107 7.79 2.55 -4.61
C TYR A 107 8.71 3.20 -3.57
N SER A 108 9.35 4.32 -3.92
CA SER A 108 10.20 5.06 -2.98
C SER A 108 9.42 5.56 -1.76
N GLN A 109 8.25 6.16 -1.98
CA GLN A 109 7.42 6.71 -0.90
C GLN A 109 6.81 5.60 -0.04
N LEU A 110 6.45 4.48 -0.67
CA LEU A 110 5.91 3.30 -0.02
C LEU A 110 6.95 2.65 0.90
N ILE A 111 8.13 2.31 0.38
CA ILE A 111 9.18 1.63 1.15
C ILE A 111 9.67 2.50 2.32
N LYS A 112 9.85 3.81 2.11
CA LYS A 112 10.23 4.74 3.19
C LYS A 112 9.28 4.67 4.39
N ARG A 113 8.01 4.36 4.14
CA ARG A 113 6.92 4.27 5.14
C ARG A 113 6.57 2.85 5.52
N ALA A 114 7.41 1.87 5.15
CA ALA A 114 7.16 0.44 5.34
C ALA A 114 5.84 -0.07 4.69
N CYS A 115 5.35 0.61 3.67
CA CYS A 115 4.24 0.17 2.83
C CYS A 115 4.77 -0.68 1.68
N HIS A 116 4.10 -1.78 1.35
CA HIS A 116 4.57 -2.72 0.31
C HIS A 116 3.43 -3.65 -0.16
N PRO A 117 3.55 -4.23 -1.37
CA PRO A 117 2.61 -5.26 -1.80
C PRO A 117 2.75 -6.50 -0.91
N VAL A 118 1.63 -7.17 -0.66
CA VAL A 118 1.58 -8.44 0.10
C VAL A 118 1.07 -9.58 -0.75
N PHE A 119 0.38 -9.26 -1.84
CA PHE A 119 -0.09 -10.19 -2.86
C PHE A 119 -0.23 -9.43 -4.19
N ALA A 120 0.13 -10.09 -5.29
CA ALA A 120 -0.18 -9.68 -6.65
C ALA A 120 -0.35 -10.95 -7.49
N GLY A 121 -1.31 -10.97 -8.39
CA GLY A 121 -1.53 -12.11 -9.27
C GLY A 121 -2.44 -11.78 -10.44
N TYR A 122 -2.26 -12.54 -11.53
CA TYR A 122 -3.09 -12.47 -12.71
C TYR A 122 -4.35 -13.32 -12.53
N ALA A 123 -5.48 -12.82 -13.03
CA ALA A 123 -6.70 -13.59 -13.14
C ALA A 123 -6.49 -14.73 -14.15
N ILE A 124 -7.02 -15.90 -13.83
CA ILE A 124 -6.93 -17.09 -14.69
C ILE A 124 -8.29 -17.51 -15.27
N HIS A 125 -9.35 -16.78 -14.90
CA HIS A 125 -10.72 -17.03 -15.31
C HIS A 125 -11.56 -15.76 -15.01
N PRO A 126 -12.62 -15.48 -15.78
CA PRO A 126 -13.65 -14.50 -15.39
C PRO A 126 -14.20 -14.74 -13.98
N SER A 127 -14.80 -13.71 -13.38
CA SER A 127 -15.47 -13.81 -12.08
C SER A 127 -16.46 -14.99 -12.08
N MET A 128 -16.27 -15.93 -11.15
CA MET A 128 -17.09 -17.14 -11.04
C MET A 128 -18.46 -16.89 -10.38
N ASP A 129 -18.55 -15.86 -9.56
CA ASP A 129 -19.77 -15.46 -8.86
C ASP A 129 -19.85 -13.93 -8.82
N ILE A 130 -21.00 -13.39 -9.21
CA ILE A 130 -21.28 -11.96 -9.30
C ILE A 130 -22.71 -11.74 -8.85
N VAL A 131 -22.89 -10.95 -7.78
CA VAL A 131 -24.21 -10.67 -7.21
C VAL A 131 -24.31 -9.18 -6.90
N GLY A 132 -25.29 -8.52 -7.51
CA GLY A 132 -25.61 -7.11 -7.20
C GLY A 132 -24.58 -6.08 -7.69
N ILE A 133 -23.72 -6.45 -8.64
CA ILE A 133 -22.76 -5.56 -9.29
C ILE A 133 -22.74 -5.84 -10.80
N GLU A 134 -22.74 -4.79 -11.60
CA GLU A 134 -22.64 -4.87 -13.07
C GLU A 134 -21.20 -4.56 -13.50
N GLY A 135 -20.72 -5.19 -14.57
CA GLY A 135 -19.41 -4.87 -15.17
C GLY A 135 -18.21 -5.43 -14.42
N ALA A 136 -18.41 -6.38 -13.49
CA ALA A 136 -17.35 -6.99 -12.68
C ALA A 136 -16.95 -8.40 -13.16
N GLU A 137 -17.27 -8.77 -14.40
CA GLU A 137 -17.07 -10.10 -14.98
C GLU A 137 -15.61 -10.38 -15.30
N ILE A 138 -14.91 -9.36 -15.80
CA ILE A 138 -13.54 -9.46 -16.30
C ILE A 138 -12.62 -8.63 -15.43
N TRP A 139 -11.49 -9.24 -15.04
CA TRP A 139 -10.37 -8.64 -14.34
C TRP A 139 -9.10 -9.26 -14.91
N ASP A 140 -8.03 -8.50 -15.01
CA ASP A 140 -6.71 -8.99 -15.39
C ASP A 140 -5.86 -9.32 -14.17
N GLN A 141 -5.97 -8.52 -13.11
CA GLN A 141 -5.10 -8.64 -11.95
C GLN A 141 -5.83 -8.37 -10.63
N ALA A 142 -5.28 -8.93 -9.56
CA ALA A 142 -5.60 -8.59 -8.19
C ALA A 142 -4.33 -8.28 -7.40
N ALA A 143 -4.36 -7.22 -6.60
CA ALA A 143 -3.25 -6.81 -5.75
C ALA A 143 -3.72 -6.40 -4.36
N LEU A 144 -2.95 -6.80 -3.35
CA LEU A 144 -3.12 -6.35 -1.97
C LEU A 144 -1.91 -5.49 -1.59
N MET A 145 -2.16 -4.23 -1.29
CA MET A 145 -1.13 -3.28 -0.92
C MET A 145 -1.23 -2.93 0.57
N ARG A 146 -0.21 -3.25 1.36
CA ARG A 146 -0.18 -2.85 2.77
C ARG A 146 0.20 -1.39 2.89
N TYR A 147 -0.59 -0.65 3.66
CA TYR A 147 -0.21 0.64 4.23
C TYR A 147 0.00 0.53 5.73
N LYS A 148 1.10 1.12 6.20
CA LYS A 148 1.48 1.14 7.62
C LYS A 148 0.41 1.80 8.50
N SER A 149 -0.23 2.86 8.00
CA SER A 149 -1.35 3.57 8.61
C SER A 149 -2.06 4.46 7.58
N ARG A 150 -3.21 5.06 7.95
CA ARG A 150 -3.91 6.03 7.10
C ARG A 150 -3.07 7.28 6.86
N ARG A 151 -2.32 7.75 7.87
CA ARG A 151 -1.29 8.79 7.71
C ARG A 151 -0.28 8.46 6.63
N ALA A 152 0.35 7.28 6.71
CA ALA A 152 1.33 6.86 5.71
C ALA A 152 0.74 6.77 4.30
N PHE A 153 -0.53 6.36 4.17
CA PHE A 153 -1.25 6.41 2.90
C PHE A 153 -1.42 7.85 2.40
N MET A 154 -1.90 8.76 3.25
CA MET A 154 -2.11 10.17 2.91
C MET A 154 -0.83 10.87 2.49
N GLU A 155 0.27 10.63 3.20
CA GLU A 155 1.59 11.17 2.83
C GLU A 155 2.10 10.66 1.47
N VAL A 156 1.68 9.46 1.04
CA VAL A 156 2.03 8.92 -0.28
C VAL A 156 1.17 9.58 -1.35
N VAL A 157 -0.15 9.58 -1.20
CA VAL A 157 -1.07 10.04 -2.25
C VAL A 157 -1.09 11.56 -2.40
N THR A 158 -0.75 12.32 -1.36
CA THR A 158 -0.62 13.78 -1.43
C THR A 158 0.80 14.26 -1.74
N HIS A 159 1.75 13.33 -1.96
CA HIS A 159 3.13 13.69 -2.26
C HIS A 159 3.22 14.44 -3.61
N PRO A 160 3.97 15.56 -3.73
CA PRO A 160 4.02 16.36 -4.97
C PRO A 160 4.39 15.57 -6.23
N ASN A 161 5.31 14.59 -6.11
CA ASN A 161 5.69 13.73 -7.23
C ASN A 161 4.57 12.79 -7.73
N MET A 162 3.45 12.66 -7.02
CA MET A 162 2.31 11.83 -7.43
C MET A 162 1.27 12.60 -8.26
N LEU A 163 1.31 13.94 -8.20
CA LEU A 163 0.30 14.82 -8.78
C LEU A 163 0.04 14.59 -10.27
N SER A 164 1.09 14.69 -11.08
CA SER A 164 1.02 14.52 -12.54
C SER A 164 1.11 13.06 -12.98
N LYS A 165 1.10 12.12 -12.03
CA LYS A 165 1.34 10.69 -12.31
C LYS A 165 0.07 9.86 -12.19
N HIS A 166 -0.98 10.42 -11.59
CA HIS A 166 -2.28 9.77 -11.55
C HIS A 166 -2.84 9.52 -12.96
N ASP A 167 -2.53 10.38 -13.92
CA ASP A 167 -2.96 10.26 -15.31
C ASP A 167 -2.47 8.96 -15.96
N PHE A 168 -1.25 8.51 -15.64
CA PHE A 168 -0.76 7.20 -16.10
C PHE A 168 -1.60 6.04 -15.56
N LYS A 169 -2.02 6.12 -14.29
CA LYS A 169 -2.92 5.10 -13.72
C LYS A 169 -4.29 5.15 -14.37
N VAL A 170 -4.85 6.34 -14.58
CA VAL A 170 -6.18 6.49 -15.19
C VAL A 170 -6.18 5.95 -16.62
N ALA A 171 -5.16 6.25 -17.42
CA ALA A 171 -5.05 5.75 -18.78
C ALA A 171 -4.77 4.25 -18.86
N ALA A 172 -3.99 3.70 -17.92
CA ALA A 172 -3.65 2.29 -17.88
C ALA A 172 -4.83 1.36 -17.55
N LEU A 173 -5.92 1.88 -16.98
CA LEU A 173 -7.00 1.06 -16.43
C LEU A 173 -8.30 1.28 -17.20
N GLU A 174 -8.91 0.19 -17.64
CA GLU A 174 -10.28 0.19 -18.15
C GLU A 174 -11.24 0.38 -16.96
N LYS A 175 -11.03 -0.39 -15.90
CA LYS A 175 -11.75 -0.24 -14.63
C LYS A 175 -10.94 -0.77 -13.45
N THR A 176 -11.30 -0.30 -12.26
CA THR A 176 -10.73 -0.81 -11.01
C THR A 176 -11.71 -0.72 -9.86
N ILE A 177 -11.62 -1.66 -8.93
CA ILE A 177 -12.23 -1.55 -7.60
C ILE A 177 -11.10 -1.54 -6.59
N ALA A 178 -11.04 -0.50 -5.76
CA ALA A 178 -10.08 -0.39 -4.66
C ALA A 178 -10.77 -0.04 -3.35
N TYR A 179 -10.54 -0.82 -2.29
CA TYR A 179 -11.13 -0.56 -0.98
C TYR A 179 -10.23 -1.03 0.18
N PRO A 180 -10.21 -0.29 1.31
CA PRO A 180 -9.35 -0.60 2.42
C PRO A 180 -9.98 -1.70 3.29
N VAL A 181 -9.16 -2.62 3.78
CA VAL A 181 -9.56 -3.63 4.76
C VAL A 181 -8.59 -3.66 5.93
N GLU A 182 -9.13 -3.73 7.13
CA GLU A 182 -8.35 -4.10 8.31
C GLU A 182 -8.37 -5.62 8.48
N THR A 183 -7.20 -6.19 8.70
CA THR A 183 -7.03 -7.64 8.68
C THR A 183 -7.54 -8.28 9.98
N ALA A 184 -8.48 -9.24 9.86
CA ALA A 184 -8.81 -10.14 10.96
C ALA A 184 -7.74 -11.24 11.14
N LEU A 185 -7.15 -11.71 10.03
CA LEU A 185 -6.07 -12.69 9.99
C LEU A 185 -5.04 -12.28 8.94
N TYR A 186 -3.76 -12.19 9.33
CA TYR A 186 -2.67 -11.76 8.44
C TYR A 186 -1.40 -12.58 8.68
N LEU A 187 -1.40 -13.81 8.16
CA LEU A 187 -0.32 -14.79 8.40
C LEU A 187 1.02 -14.40 7.75
N SER A 188 0.97 -13.57 6.71
CA SER A 188 2.16 -13.05 6.02
C SER A 188 2.72 -11.78 6.65
N ASP A 189 2.28 -11.39 7.86
CA ASP A 189 2.83 -10.22 8.56
C ASP A 189 4.35 -10.36 8.76
N PRO A 190 5.17 -9.47 8.15
CA PRO A 190 6.62 -9.52 8.24
C PRO A 190 7.16 -9.46 9.66
N ARG A 191 6.44 -8.85 10.61
CA ARG A 191 6.84 -8.86 12.03
C ARG A 191 6.83 -10.27 12.59
N PHE A 192 5.75 -11.01 12.33
CA PHE A 192 5.62 -12.39 12.77
C PHE A 192 6.66 -13.29 12.09
N LEU A 193 6.81 -13.16 10.77
CA LEU A 193 7.78 -13.95 10.01
C LEU A 193 9.22 -13.68 10.46
N LEU A 194 9.60 -12.42 10.65
CA LEU A 194 10.93 -12.05 11.12
C LEU A 194 11.20 -12.57 12.54
N ALA A 195 10.22 -12.48 13.45
CA ALA A 195 10.36 -13.03 14.79
C ALA A 195 10.68 -14.55 14.74
N LEU A 196 9.95 -15.32 13.92
CA LEU A 196 10.19 -16.75 13.75
C LEU A 196 11.61 -17.03 13.21
N ILE A 197 12.03 -16.30 12.17
CA ILE A 197 13.37 -16.43 11.57
C ILE A 197 14.46 -16.15 12.61
N LEU A 198 14.33 -15.05 13.38
CA LEU A 198 15.32 -14.67 14.39
C LEU A 198 15.35 -15.65 15.56
N ILE A 199 14.21 -16.23 15.96
CA ILE A 199 14.14 -17.27 16.99
C ILE A 199 14.89 -18.52 16.52
N ILE A 200 14.62 -19.00 15.29
CA ILE A 200 15.30 -20.17 14.72
C ILE A 200 16.81 -19.93 14.64
N LEU A 201 17.22 -18.76 14.16
CA LEU A 201 18.63 -18.37 14.07
C LEU A 201 19.29 -18.29 15.46
N GLY A 202 18.60 -17.70 16.44
CA GLY A 202 19.09 -17.59 17.82
C GLY A 202 19.30 -18.96 18.47
N LEU A 203 18.35 -19.88 18.30
CA LEU A 203 18.47 -21.26 18.79
C LEU A 203 19.64 -21.99 18.14
N PHE A 204 19.81 -21.86 16.81
CA PHE A 204 20.92 -22.46 16.07
C PHE A 204 22.28 -21.95 16.57
N LEU A 205 22.45 -20.63 16.67
CA LEU A 205 23.70 -20.01 17.13
C LEU A 205 24.00 -20.32 18.59
N GLN A 206 22.98 -20.31 19.46
CA GLN A 206 23.15 -20.65 20.87
C GLN A 206 23.67 -22.09 21.05
N ASN A 207 23.17 -23.04 20.26
CA ASN A 207 23.64 -24.43 20.32
C ASN A 207 25.12 -24.56 19.94
N ARG A 208 25.59 -23.75 18.97
CA ARG A 208 26.99 -23.76 18.53
C ARG A 208 27.98 -23.21 19.55
N VAL A 209 27.54 -22.29 20.42
CA VAL A 209 28.42 -21.67 21.43
C VAL A 209 28.33 -22.34 22.80
N LYS A 210 27.41 -23.29 22.97
CA LYS A 210 27.34 -24.18 24.13
C LYS A 210 28.22 -25.43 24.01
N GLN A 211 28.54 -25.84 22.78
CA GLN A 211 29.57 -26.84 22.47
C GLN A 211 30.96 -26.25 22.65
#